data_AF-A0A845R5U1-F1
#
_entry.id   AF-A0A845R5U1-F1
#
_cell.length_a   1.000
_cell.length_b   1.000
_cell.length_c   1.000
_cell.angle_alpha   90.00
_cell.angle_beta   90.00
_cell.angle_gamma   90.00
#
_symmetry.space_group_name_H-M   'P 1'
#
loop_
_entity.id
_entity.type
_entity.pdbx_description
1 polymer ?
#
loop_
_entity_poly.entity_id
_entity_poly.type
_entity_poly.pdbx_seq_one_letter_code
_entity_poly.pdbx_strand_id
1 'polypeptide(L)'
;MQELLAELLWRNIEVDKAADRLRKTLPGFPEAQQAYEDLAEQIRSIAGPELYDQFYNCFMCYTDYEVQAYYALGLGLREELARALGV
;
A
#
# COMPACT_ATOMS: atom_id res chain seq x y z
N MET A 1 -12.43 11.34 -18.35
CA MET A 1 -12.29 9.86 -18.46
C MET A 1 -11.11 9.36 -17.63
N GLN A 2 -9.91 9.92 -17.79
CA GLN A 2 -8.74 9.54 -16.96
C GLN A 2 -8.95 9.76 -15.46
N GLU A 3 -9.54 10.89 -15.06
CA GLU A 3 -9.83 11.19 -13.64
C GLU A 3 -10.84 10.21 -13.02
N LEU A 4 -11.93 9.90 -13.75
CA LEU A 4 -12.91 8.89 -13.34
C LEU A 4 -12.27 7.49 -13.21
N LEU A 5 -11.38 7.12 -14.13
CA LEU A 5 -10.65 5.85 -14.04
C LEU A 5 -9.67 5.84 -12.86
N ALA A 6 -9.03 6.97 -12.56
CA ALA A 6 -8.17 7.09 -11.39
C ALA A 6 -8.97 6.99 -10.07
N GLU A 7 -10.17 7.57 -10.01
CA GLU A 7 -11.05 7.38 -8.85
C GLU A 7 -11.51 5.93 -8.71
N LEU A 8 -11.91 5.29 -9.80
CA LEU A 8 -12.42 3.91 -9.79
C LEU A 8 -11.35 2.85 -9.51
N LEU A 9 -10.13 3.07 -9.99
CA LEU A 9 -9.05 2.08 -9.92
C LEU A 9 -8.06 2.35 -8.79
N TRP A 10 -7.77 3.62 -8.45
CA TRP A 10 -6.70 3.99 -7.52
C TRP A 10 -7.18 4.60 -6.21
N ARG A 11 -8.33 5.29 -6.21
CA ARG A 11 -8.89 5.95 -5.00
C ARG A 11 -10.17 5.27 -4.52
N ASN A 12 -10.28 3.98 -4.77
CA ASN A 12 -11.48 3.22 -4.51
C ASN A 12 -11.41 2.54 -3.14
N ILE A 13 -12.08 3.16 -2.16
CA ILE A 13 -12.12 2.68 -0.78
C ILE A 13 -12.67 1.26 -0.62
N GLU A 14 -13.51 0.79 -1.55
CA GLU A 14 -14.04 -0.58 -1.49
C GLU A 14 -13.00 -1.62 -1.92
N VAL A 15 -12.11 -1.25 -2.85
CA VAL A 15 -10.93 -2.06 -3.20
C VAL A 15 -9.98 -2.13 -2.01
N ASP A 16 -9.72 -1.02 -1.32
CA ASP A 16 -8.86 -1.00 -0.13
C ASP A 16 -9.40 -1.91 0.97
N LYS A 17 -10.70 -1.81 1.26
CA LYS A 17 -11.37 -2.68 2.24
C LYS A 17 -11.35 -4.15 1.81
N ALA A 18 -11.51 -4.45 0.52
CA ALA A 18 -11.47 -5.81 0.02
C ALA A 18 -10.05 -6.39 0.12
N ALA A 19 -9.03 -5.61 -0.24
CA ALA A 19 -7.62 -5.97 -0.09
C ALA A 19 -7.25 -6.19 1.38
N ASP A 20 -7.75 -5.34 2.30
CA ASP A 20 -7.55 -5.51 3.74
C ASP A 20 -8.18 -6.81 4.27
N ARG A 21 -9.38 -7.16 3.82
CA ARG A 21 -10.00 -8.44 4.18
C ARG A 21 -9.21 -9.61 3.61
N LEU A 22 -8.78 -9.52 2.35
CA LEU A 22 -8.02 -10.58 1.69
C LEU A 22 -6.68 -10.84 2.38
N ARG A 23 -5.87 -9.80 2.63
CA ARG A 23 -4.55 -9.96 3.27
C ARG A 23 -4.67 -10.67 4.63
N LYS A 24 -5.72 -10.38 5.41
CA LYS A 24 -6.00 -11.03 6.70
C LYS A 24 -6.30 -12.53 6.58
N THR A 25 -6.66 -13.02 5.40
CA THR A 25 -6.88 -14.45 5.14
C THR A 25 -5.64 -15.16 4.60
N LEU A 26 -4.57 -14.43 4.25
CA LEU A 26 -3.36 -15.02 3.71
C LEU A 26 -2.59 -15.76 4.81
N PRO A 27 -2.08 -16.98 4.52
CA PRO A 27 -1.30 -17.73 5.49
C PRO A 27 -0.02 -16.95 5.85
N GLY A 28 0.27 -16.83 7.14
CA GLY A 28 1.46 -16.11 7.64
C GLY A 28 1.29 -14.60 7.79
N PHE A 29 0.17 -14.02 7.33
CA PHE A 29 -0.06 -12.58 7.44
C PHE A 29 -0.21 -12.11 8.91
N PRO A 30 -0.99 -12.78 9.79
CA PRO A 30 -1.09 -12.37 11.19
C PRO A 30 0.27 -12.34 11.90
N GLU A 31 1.12 -13.34 11.66
CA GLU A 31 2.46 -13.42 12.24
C GLU A 31 3.38 -12.32 11.71
N ALA A 32 3.34 -12.06 10.40
CA ALA A 32 4.10 -10.97 9.79
C ALA A 32 3.65 -9.59 10.29
N GLN A 33 2.34 -9.39 10.47
CA GLN A 33 1.78 -8.15 11.01
C GLN A 33 2.25 -7.92 12.44
N GLN A 34 2.17 -8.93 13.31
CA GLN A 34 2.62 -8.80 14.69
C GLN A 34 4.12 -8.50 14.77
N ALA A 35 4.95 -9.23 14.00
CA ALA A 35 6.39 -8.99 13.96
C ALA A 35 6.75 -7.58 13.47
N TYR A 36 5.98 -7.07 12.49
CA TYR A 36 6.10 -5.70 12.03
C TYR A 36 5.75 -4.69 13.13
N GLU A 37 4.60 -4.85 13.79
CA GLU A 37 4.14 -3.94 14.86
C GLU A 37 5.12 -3.90 16.04
N ASP A 38 5.64 -5.06 16.46
CA ASP A 38 6.60 -5.17 17.55
C ASP A 38 7.93 -4.45 17.23
N LEU A 39 8.42 -4.58 16.00
CA LEU A 39 9.67 -3.95 15.58
C LEU A 39 9.47 -2.45 15.31
N ALA A 40 8.33 -2.06 14.73
CA ALA A 40 7.95 -0.68 14.50
C ALA A 40 7.98 0.14 15.79
N GLU A 41 7.39 -0.38 16.88
CA GLU A 41 7.38 0.31 18.16
C GLU A 41 8.78 0.41 18.77
N GLN A 42 9.61 -0.63 18.63
CA GLN A 42 11.02 -0.59 19.06
C GLN A 42 11.79 0.51 18.30
N ILE A 43 11.66 0.57 16.98
CA ILE A 43 12.32 1.59 16.16
C ILE A 43 11.82 2.98 16.55
N ARG A 44 10.51 3.14 16.75
CA ARG A 44 9.92 4.41 17.19
C ARG A 44 10.50 4.88 18.52
N SER A 45 10.70 3.98 19.48
CA SER A 45 11.30 4.31 20.77
C SER A 45 12.76 4.79 20.66
N ILE A 46 13.52 4.28 19.68
CA ILE A 46 14.94 4.60 19.46
C ILE A 46 15.10 5.88 18.64
N ALA A 47 14.35 6.01 17.54
CA ALA A 47 14.45 7.13 16.59
C ALA A 47 13.72 8.39 17.07
N GLY A 48 12.78 8.23 18.01
CA GLY A 48 11.84 9.28 18.40
C GLY A 48 10.63 9.34 17.46
N PRO A 49 9.49 9.84 17.95
CA PRO A 49 8.24 9.82 17.21
C PRO A 49 8.29 10.65 15.92
N GLU A 50 8.97 11.80 15.91
CA GLU A 50 9.00 12.70 14.75
C GLU A 50 9.74 12.07 13.55
N LEU A 51 10.90 11.48 13.78
CA LEU A 51 11.69 10.84 12.73
C LEU A 51 11.01 9.54 12.25
N TYR A 52 10.44 8.78 13.18
CA TYR A 52 9.69 7.58 12.85
C TYR A 52 8.47 7.89 11.98
N ASP A 53 7.68 8.90 12.33
CA ASP A 53 6.49 9.29 11.56
C ASP A 53 6.86 9.78 10.15
N GLN A 54 7.96 10.54 10.01
CA GLN A 54 8.48 10.93 8.69
C GLN A 54 8.91 9.72 7.86
N PHE A 55 9.68 8.80 8.45
CA PHE A 55 10.09 7.57 7.80
C PHE A 55 8.89 6.74 7.36
N TYR A 56 7.92 6.52 8.26
CA TYR A 56 6.75 5.72 8.00
C TYR A 56 5.89 6.31 6.89
N ASN A 57 5.66 7.62 6.88
CA ASN A 57 4.94 8.29 5.81
C ASN A 57 5.65 8.14 4.45
N CYS A 58 6.97 8.34 4.41
CA CYS A 58 7.75 8.12 3.18
C CYS A 58 7.69 6.66 2.73
N PHE A 59 7.80 5.72 3.66
CA PHE A 59 7.75 4.28 3.38
C PHE A 59 6.39 3.87 2.82
N MET A 60 5.30 4.30 3.44
CA MET A 60 3.94 4.04 2.96
C MET A 60 3.73 4.57 1.54
N CYS A 61 4.10 5.83 1.28
CA CYS A 61 4.00 6.41 -0.06
C CYS A 61 4.82 5.63 -1.10
N TYR A 62 6.02 5.16 -0.74
CA TYR A 62 6.85 4.35 -1.63
C TYR A 62 6.21 2.99 -1.92
N THR A 63 5.74 2.28 -0.88
CA THR A 63 5.12 0.95 -1.05
C THR A 63 3.77 1.00 -1.76
N ASP A 64 3.05 2.12 -1.68
CA ASP A 64 1.79 2.30 -2.42
C ASP A 64 2.01 2.17 -3.93
N TYR A 65 3.12 2.69 -4.48
CA TYR A 65 3.45 2.52 -5.90
C TYR A 65 3.71 1.05 -6.27
N GLU A 66 4.30 0.27 -5.36
CA GLU A 66 4.49 -1.17 -5.57
C GLU A 66 3.14 -1.91 -5.61
N VAL A 67 2.23 -1.60 -4.68
CA VAL A 67 0.87 -2.16 -4.66
C VAL A 67 0.11 -1.78 -5.93
N GLN A 68 0.19 -0.53 -6.35
CA GLN A 68 -0.45 -0.05 -7.57
C GLN A 68 0.11 -0.73 -8.82
N ALA A 69 1.43 -0.98 -8.88
CA ALA A 69 2.05 -1.71 -9.98
C ALA A 69 1.54 -3.16 -10.07
N TYR A 70 1.50 -3.89 -8.95
CA TYR A 70 0.95 -5.25 -8.94
C TYR A 70 -0.53 -5.28 -9.30
N TYR A 71 -1.32 -4.31 -8.84
CA TYR A 71 -2.73 -4.20 -9.19
C TYR A 71 -2.93 -3.90 -10.69
N ALA A 72 -2.15 -2.98 -11.26
CA ALA A 72 -2.18 -2.66 -12.69
C ALA A 72 -1.87 -3.88 -13.55
N LEU A 73 -0.85 -4.66 -13.17
CA LEU A 73 -0.49 -5.91 -13.84
C LEU A 73 -1.57 -6.97 -13.68
N GLY A 74 -2.18 -7.11 -12.49
CA GLY A 74 -3.28 -8.02 -12.24
C GLY A 74 -4.53 -7.71 -13.08
N LEU A 75 -4.76 -6.43 -13.40
CA LEU A 75 -5.80 -5.98 -14.33
C LEU A 75 -5.42 -6.10 -15.81
N GLY A 76 -4.19 -6.53 -16.13
CA GLY A 76 -3.67 -6.61 -17.49
C GLY A 76 -3.49 -5.25 -18.17
N LEU A 77 -3.32 -4.18 -17.39
CA LEU A 77 -3.09 -2.84 -17.95
C LEU A 77 -1.68 -2.80 -18.58
N ARG A 78 -1.59 -2.26 -19.79
CA ARG A 78 -0.30 -1.97 -20.41
C ARG A 78 0.41 -0.87 -19.63
N GLU A 79 1.73 -0.93 -19.56
CA GLU A 79 2.59 0.04 -18.85
C GLU A 79 2.26 1.50 -19.18
N GLU A 80 2.01 1.78 -20.46
CA GLU A 80 1.66 3.12 -20.96
C GLU A 80 0.34 3.64 -20.38
N LEU A 81 -0.62 2.74 -20.14
CA LEU A 81 -1.93 3.09 -19.58
C LEU A 81 -1.88 3.20 -18.05
N ALA A 82 -1.05 2.40 -17.37
CA ALA A 82 -0.78 2.55 -15.95
C ALA A 82 -0.15 3.92 -15.65
N ARG A 83 0.89 4.30 -16.41
CA ARG A 83 1.53 5.63 -16.32
C ARG A 83 0.58 6.78 -16.62
N ALA A 84 -0.25 6.63 -17.65
CA ALA A 84 -1.24 7.66 -17.99
C ALA A 84 -2.32 7.85 -16.91
N LEU A 85 -2.49 6.89 -16.01
CA LEU A 85 -3.46 6.93 -14.90
C LEU A 85 -2.81 7.26 -13.55
N GLY A 86 -1.50 7.56 -13.51
CA GLY A 86 -0.81 8.04 -12.31
C GLY A 86 -0.14 6.98 -11.46
N VAL A 87 0.16 5.81 -12.04
CA VAL A 87 1.02 4.76 -11.44
C VAL A 87 2.40 4.77 -12.07
#